data_AF-A0A0F9G1T0-F1
#
_entry.id   AF-A0A0F9G1T0-F1
#
_cell.length_a   1.000
_cell.length_b   1.000
_cell.length_c   1.000
_cell.angle_alpha   90.00
_cell.angle_beta   90.00
_cell.angle_gamma   90.00
#
_symmetry.space_group_name_H-M   'P 1'
#
loop_
_entity.id
_entity.type
_entity.pdbx_description
1 polymer ?
#
loop_
_entity_poly.entity_id
_entity_poly.type
_entity_poly.pdbx_seq_one_letter_code
_entity_poly.pdbx_strand_id
1 'polypeptide(L)'
;MPRRNNRRSYPRTVAEVLDDQMRFRRETVQAVLRFKRDLPWNGWERERKRKFRRLHRALRRVYGKQTGLSFGLLDGACSGRSSYDRLQDVIILRGRLSVTTYLHEVAHALGRGERGACRWSVNLFRKCFPRQFALCWAEGNVCSALYPL
;
A
#
# COMPACT_ATOMS: atom_id res chain seq x y z
N MET A 1 -7.85 -10.53 -29.15
CA MET A 1 -7.13 -10.93 -27.92
C MET A 1 -8.13 -11.05 -26.76
N PRO A 2 -8.52 -12.26 -26.31
CA PRO A 2 -9.49 -12.38 -25.23
C PRO A 2 -8.87 -11.90 -23.91
N ARG A 3 -9.63 -11.07 -23.18
CA ARG A 3 -9.26 -10.55 -21.85
C ARG A 3 -9.06 -11.73 -20.88
N ARG A 4 -7.81 -12.00 -20.52
CA ARG A 4 -7.45 -13.02 -19.52
C ARG A 4 -8.19 -12.71 -18.21
N ASN A 5 -9.06 -13.63 -17.80
CA ASN A 5 -9.90 -13.51 -16.62
C ASN A 5 -9.02 -13.43 -15.35
N ASN A 6 -8.82 -12.21 -14.83
CA ASN A 6 -7.86 -11.86 -13.78
C ASN A 6 -8.30 -12.28 -12.36
N ARG A 7 -9.40 -13.05 -12.23
CA ARG A 7 -9.94 -13.49 -10.92
C ARG A 7 -9.09 -14.55 -10.21
N ARG A 8 -8.11 -15.17 -10.88
CA ARG A 8 -7.20 -16.18 -10.28
C ARG A 8 -5.91 -15.59 -9.67
N SER A 9 -5.60 -14.32 -9.92
CA SER A 9 -4.33 -13.72 -9.48
C SER A 9 -4.43 -13.04 -8.11
N TYR A 10 -5.63 -12.68 -7.66
CA TYR A 10 -5.86 -12.15 -6.32
C TYR A 10 -6.14 -13.27 -5.32
N PRO A 11 -5.67 -13.14 -4.06
CA PRO A 11 -6.11 -14.03 -2.99
C PRO A 11 -7.59 -13.82 -2.69
N ARG A 12 -8.31 -14.88 -2.31
CA ARG A 12 -9.73 -14.77 -1.90
C ARG A 12 -9.87 -14.27 -0.48
N THR A 13 -8.84 -14.43 0.34
CA THR A 13 -8.81 -14.01 1.74
C THR A 13 -7.47 -13.42 2.13
N VAL A 14 -7.46 -12.64 3.21
CA VAL A 14 -6.21 -12.13 3.81
C VAL A 14 -5.33 -13.30 4.31
N ALA A 15 -5.95 -14.35 4.85
CA ALA A 15 -5.25 -15.53 5.38
C ALA A 15 -4.36 -16.20 4.33
N GLU A 16 -4.78 -16.23 3.05
CA GLU A 16 -4.00 -16.79 1.93
C GLU A 16 -2.65 -16.11 1.68
N VAL A 17 -2.47 -14.89 2.18
CA VAL A 17 -1.27 -14.08 1.97
C VAL A 17 -0.56 -13.72 3.26
N LEU A 18 -1.08 -14.11 4.43
CA LEU A 18 -0.34 -13.97 5.69
C LEU A 18 0.83 -14.93 5.75
N ASP A 19 1.97 -14.42 6.18
CA ASP A 19 3.22 -15.17 6.26
C ASP A 19 4.09 -14.62 7.40
N ASP A 20 4.11 -15.34 8.52
CA ASP A 20 4.88 -14.96 9.70
C ASP A 20 6.40 -15.03 9.48
N GLN A 21 6.85 -15.76 8.46
CA GLN A 21 8.26 -15.88 8.09
C GLN A 21 8.69 -14.82 7.06
N MET A 22 7.78 -13.95 6.62
CA MET A 22 8.09 -12.94 5.61
C MET A 22 9.14 -11.95 6.11
N ARG A 23 10.28 -11.92 5.40
CA ARG A 23 11.38 -11.00 5.68
C ARG A 23 11.28 -9.74 4.83
N PHE A 24 11.63 -8.61 5.44
CA PHE A 24 11.73 -7.31 4.78
C PHE A 24 13.13 -6.75 4.99
N ARG A 25 13.61 -5.91 4.06
CA ARG A 25 14.83 -5.11 4.30
C ARG A 25 14.63 -4.29 5.58
N ARG A 26 15.66 -4.23 6.43
CA ARG A 26 15.59 -3.52 7.71
C ARG A 26 15.19 -2.06 7.51
N GLU A 27 15.73 -1.44 6.47
CA GLU A 27 15.49 -0.06 6.08
C GLU A 27 14.05 0.17 5.62
N THR A 28 13.42 -0.81 4.96
CA THR A 28 11.99 -0.77 4.61
C THR A 28 11.14 -0.69 5.88
N VAL A 29 11.40 -1.57 6.84
CA VAL A 29 10.67 -1.59 8.12
C VAL A 29 10.87 -0.28 8.87
N GLN A 30 12.11 0.21 8.95
CA GLN A 30 12.41 1.49 9.60
C GLN A 30 11.70 2.67 8.93
N ALA A 31 11.63 2.72 7.60
CA ALA A 31 10.93 3.78 6.87
C ALA A 31 9.43 3.79 7.20
N VAL A 32 8.79 2.62 7.23
CA VAL A 32 7.36 2.49 7.56
C VAL A 32 7.10 2.80 9.04
N LEU A 33 7.98 2.37 9.95
CA LEU A 33 7.87 2.71 11.37
C LEU A 33 8.04 4.21 11.63
N ARG A 34 8.93 4.90 10.90
CA ARG A 34 9.01 6.37 10.95
C ARG A 34 7.72 7.03 10.46
N PHE A 35 7.17 6.55 9.34
CA PHE A 35 5.89 7.03 8.83
C PHE A 35 4.72 6.78 9.80
N LYS A 36 4.74 5.68 10.55
CA LYS A 36 3.78 5.43 11.64
C LYS A 36 3.86 6.48 12.74
N ARG A 37 5.07 6.88 13.14
CA ARG A 37 5.30 7.92 14.16
C ARG A 37 4.78 9.30 13.71
N ASP A 38 4.74 9.55 12.40
CA ASP A 38 4.13 10.75 11.82
C ASP A 38 2.58 10.76 11.91
N LEU A 39 1.94 9.73 12.48
CA LEU A 39 0.49 9.58 12.58
C LEU A 39 -0.18 9.75 11.20
N PRO A 40 -0.07 8.74 10.31
CA PRO A 40 -0.30 8.92 8.88
C PRO A 40 -1.73 9.30 8.50
N TRP A 41 -2.69 9.01 9.37
CA TRP A 41 -4.10 9.36 9.20
C TRP A 41 -4.47 10.73 9.75
N ASN A 42 -3.64 11.34 10.59
CA ASN A 42 -3.94 12.62 11.23
C ASN A 42 -3.55 13.81 10.35
N GLY A 43 -4.31 14.90 10.50
CA GLY A 43 -4.06 16.19 9.85
C GLY A 43 -4.78 16.35 8.52
N TRP A 44 -4.62 17.53 7.92
CA TRP A 44 -5.31 17.90 6.68
C TRP A 44 -4.77 17.08 5.50
N GLU A 45 -5.55 17.00 4.41
CA GLU A 45 -5.17 16.26 3.21
C GLU A 45 -3.76 16.61 2.71
N ARG A 46 -3.42 17.91 2.65
CA ARG A 46 -2.09 18.39 2.27
C ARG A 46 -0.99 17.81 3.14
N GLU A 47 -1.24 17.66 4.44
CA GLU A 47 -0.27 17.13 5.39
C GLU A 47 -0.09 15.63 5.23
N ARG A 48 -1.21 14.92 5.08
CA ARG A 48 -1.20 13.48 4.78
C ARG A 48 -0.43 13.22 3.47
N LYS A 49 -0.69 13.97 2.40
CA LYS A 49 0.08 13.90 1.14
C LYS A 49 1.59 14.09 1.37
N ARG A 50 2.00 15.06 2.20
CA ARG A 50 3.42 15.27 2.55
C ARG A 50 4.02 14.06 3.28
N LYS A 51 3.29 13.45 4.23
CA LYS A 51 3.72 12.25 4.95
C LYS A 51 3.94 11.08 3.96
N PHE A 52 3.00 10.85 3.05
CA PHE A 52 3.13 9.82 2.00
C PHE A 52 4.33 10.08 1.07
N ARG A 53 4.56 11.34 0.65
CA ARG A 53 5.76 11.69 -0.14
C ARG A 53 7.07 11.42 0.60
N ARG A 54 7.13 11.64 1.92
CA ARG A 54 8.30 11.29 2.74
C ARG A 54 8.53 9.78 2.76
N LEU A 55 7.50 9.00 3.06
CA LEU A 55 7.58 7.54 3.01
C LEU A 55 8.03 7.05 1.63
N HIS A 56 7.48 7.62 0.57
CA HIS A 56 7.80 7.23 -0.80
C HIS A 56 9.25 7.50 -1.18
N ARG A 57 9.79 8.68 -0.85
CA ARG A 57 11.21 8.96 -1.04
C ARG A 57 12.10 7.99 -0.27
N ALA A 58 11.71 7.61 0.95
CA ALA A 58 12.47 6.63 1.74
C ALA A 58 12.45 5.24 1.08
N LEU A 59 11.28 4.73 0.70
CA LEU A 59 11.18 3.41 0.06
C LEU A 59 11.89 3.36 -1.29
N ARG A 60 11.79 4.41 -2.11
CA ARG A 60 12.55 4.52 -3.36
C ARG A 60 14.05 4.38 -3.16
N ARG A 61 14.61 5.04 -2.14
CA ARG A 61 16.03 4.93 -1.80
C ARG A 61 16.40 3.51 -1.40
N VAL A 62 15.59 2.85 -0.55
CA VAL A 62 15.85 1.48 -0.11
C VAL A 62 15.90 0.48 -1.26
N TYR A 63 15.07 0.69 -2.28
CA TYR A 63 14.96 -0.24 -3.42
C TYR A 63 15.64 0.25 -4.70
N GLY A 64 16.33 1.40 -4.67
CA GLY A 64 16.98 1.98 -5.86
C GLY A 64 16.00 2.34 -6.99
N LYS A 65 14.78 2.77 -6.65
CA LYS A 65 13.70 3.06 -7.62
C LYS A 65 13.55 4.54 -7.91
N GLN A 66 13.21 4.86 -9.16
CA GLN A 66 12.91 6.23 -9.59
C GLN A 66 11.41 6.53 -9.71
N THR A 67 10.56 5.54 -9.44
CA THR A 67 9.09 5.60 -9.48
C THR A 67 8.52 6.89 -8.91
N GLY A 68 7.65 7.58 -9.64
CA GLY A 68 6.95 8.77 -9.18
C GLY A 68 5.80 8.47 -8.20
N LEU A 69 5.33 9.50 -7.51
CA LEU A 69 4.09 9.45 -6.72
C LEU A 69 3.22 10.67 -7.06
N SER A 70 2.03 10.39 -7.56
CA SER A 70 0.98 11.36 -7.83
C SER A 70 -0.25 11.09 -6.98
N PHE A 71 -1.07 12.12 -6.80
CA PHE A 71 -2.35 12.04 -6.12
C PHE A 71 -3.43 12.51 -7.08
N GLY A 72 -4.37 11.62 -7.43
CA GLY A 72 -5.57 11.98 -8.17
C GLY A 72 -6.63 12.60 -7.25
N LEU A 73 -7.90 12.50 -7.67
CA LEU A 73 -9.03 12.95 -6.87
C LEU A 73 -9.10 12.15 -5.54
N LEU A 74 -9.13 12.87 -4.42
CA LEU A 74 -9.27 12.32 -3.08
C LEU A 74 -10.64 12.69 -2.51
N ASP A 75 -11.67 11.99 -2.96
CA ASP A 75 -13.07 12.18 -2.57
C ASP A 75 -13.46 11.42 -1.29
N GLY A 76 -12.51 10.73 -0.65
CA GLY A 76 -12.77 9.89 0.53
C GLY A 76 -13.42 8.53 0.22
N ALA A 77 -13.76 8.27 -1.06
CA ALA A 77 -14.30 7.00 -1.51
C ALA A 77 -13.24 5.88 -1.48
N CYS A 78 -13.62 4.67 -1.89
CA CYS A 78 -12.74 3.50 -1.88
C CYS A 78 -11.43 3.76 -2.64
N SER A 79 -10.30 3.34 -2.06
CA SER A 79 -8.97 3.52 -2.63
C SER A 79 -8.64 2.57 -3.78
N GLY A 80 -9.56 1.67 -4.15
CA GLY A 80 -9.39 0.66 -5.20
C GLY A 80 -9.16 1.21 -6.62
N ARG A 81 -9.26 2.54 -6.81
CA ARG A 81 -8.88 3.23 -8.06
C ARG A 81 -7.41 3.70 -8.07
N SER A 82 -6.65 3.44 -7.01
CA SER A 82 -5.21 3.66 -7.00
C SER A 82 -4.53 2.65 -7.91
N SER A 83 -3.40 3.03 -8.50
CA SER A 83 -2.73 2.21 -9.50
C SER A 83 -1.27 2.59 -9.66
N TYR A 84 -0.42 1.59 -9.89
CA TYR A 84 0.90 1.77 -10.47
C TYR A 84 0.82 1.75 -12.01
N ASP A 85 1.12 2.88 -12.65
CA ASP A 85 1.31 2.97 -14.09
C ASP A 85 2.75 2.54 -14.44
N ARG A 86 2.86 1.39 -15.12
CA ARG A 86 4.14 0.81 -15.50
C ARG A 86 4.82 1.56 -16.64
N LEU A 87 4.06 2.20 -17.53
CA LEU A 87 4.62 2.94 -18.67
C LEU A 87 5.25 4.24 -18.21
N GLN A 88 4.61 4.93 -17.27
CA GLN A 88 5.12 6.18 -16.70
C GLN A 88 6.03 5.97 -15.48
N ASP A 89 6.09 4.76 -14.94
CA ASP A 89 6.72 4.46 -13.63
C ASP A 89 6.20 5.40 -12.53
N VAL A 90 4.86 5.50 -12.39
CA VAL A 90 4.21 6.38 -11.40
C VAL A 90 3.16 5.63 -10.61
N ILE A 91 3.19 5.78 -9.28
CA ILE A 91 2.09 5.38 -8.40
C ILE A 91 1.10 6.53 -8.32
N ILE A 92 -0.18 6.27 -8.59
CA ILE A 92 -1.26 7.25 -8.48
C ILE A 92 -2.21 6.82 -7.38
N LEU A 93 -2.30 7.60 -6.30
CA LEU A 93 -3.26 7.37 -5.21
C LEU A 93 -4.57 8.13 -5.49
N ARG A 94 -5.70 7.44 -5.38
CA ARG A 94 -7.06 7.99 -5.60
C ARG A 94 -8.01 7.55 -4.48
N GLY A 95 -9.09 8.30 -4.28
CA GLY A 95 -10.06 8.03 -3.23
C GLY A 95 -9.50 8.32 -1.84
N ARG A 96 -9.56 7.34 -0.94
CA ARG A 96 -8.96 7.44 0.40
C ARG A 96 -7.43 7.24 0.36
N LEU A 97 -6.70 8.08 1.11
CA LEU A 97 -5.27 7.86 1.37
C LEU A 97 -5.06 6.64 2.29
N SER A 98 -4.97 5.46 1.67
CA SER A 98 -4.77 4.19 2.35
C SER A 98 -3.29 3.79 2.37
N VAL A 99 -2.79 3.45 3.57
CA VAL A 99 -1.41 2.94 3.75
C VAL A 99 -1.25 1.60 3.03
N THR A 100 -2.18 0.67 3.22
CA THR A 100 -2.13 -0.67 2.60
C THR A 100 -2.17 -0.58 1.08
N THR A 101 -3.06 0.24 0.52
CA THR A 101 -3.15 0.46 -0.93
C THR A 101 -1.84 1.05 -1.47
N TYR A 102 -1.29 2.06 -0.82
CA TYR A 102 0.00 2.61 -1.22
C TYR A 102 1.12 1.56 -1.19
N LEU A 103 1.20 0.73 -0.13
CA LEU A 103 2.18 -0.36 -0.06
C LEU A 103 1.96 -1.41 -1.16
N HIS A 104 0.71 -1.68 -1.53
CA HIS A 104 0.36 -2.56 -2.65
C HIS A 104 0.88 -2.02 -3.98
N GLU A 105 0.67 -0.74 -4.27
CA GLU A 105 1.21 -0.12 -5.49
C GLU A 105 2.74 -0.06 -5.49
N VAL A 106 3.37 0.17 -4.33
CA VAL A 106 4.84 0.04 -4.21
C VAL A 106 5.29 -1.37 -4.55
N ALA A 107 4.58 -2.39 -4.09
CA ALA A 107 4.92 -3.77 -4.42
C ALA A 107 4.82 -4.06 -5.92
N HIS A 108 3.85 -3.47 -6.61
CA HIS A 108 3.79 -3.51 -8.07
C HIS A 108 4.99 -2.82 -8.74
N ALA A 109 5.40 -1.64 -8.25
CA ALA A 109 6.61 -0.95 -8.74
C ALA A 109 7.91 -1.77 -8.49
N LEU A 110 7.90 -2.65 -7.50
CA LEU A 110 8.95 -3.64 -7.25
C LEU A 110 8.87 -4.88 -8.14
N GLY A 111 7.91 -4.93 -9.08
CA GLY A 111 7.75 -6.02 -10.05
C GLY A 111 6.89 -7.19 -9.56
N ARG A 112 6.15 -7.03 -8.46
CA ARG A 112 5.27 -8.09 -7.94
C ARG A 112 3.94 -8.09 -8.70
N GLY A 113 3.43 -9.28 -9.03
CA GLY A 113 2.04 -9.46 -9.45
C GLY A 113 1.06 -9.37 -8.28
N GLU A 114 -0.25 -9.46 -8.54
CA GLU A 114 -1.31 -9.20 -7.55
C GLU A 114 -1.15 -9.95 -6.22
N ARG A 115 -1.11 -11.28 -6.24
CA ARG A 115 -0.90 -12.08 -5.02
C ARG A 115 0.39 -11.70 -4.27
N GLY A 116 1.46 -11.42 -5.01
CA GLY A 116 2.74 -11.01 -4.44
C GLY A 116 2.67 -9.60 -3.83
N ALA A 117 1.91 -8.70 -4.46
CA ALA A 117 1.67 -7.35 -3.97
C ALA A 117 0.79 -7.36 -2.71
N CYS A 118 -0.28 -8.17 -2.69
CA CYS A 118 -1.08 -8.42 -1.49
C CYS A 118 -0.22 -8.99 -0.35
N ARG A 119 0.53 -10.09 -0.59
CA ARG A 119 1.41 -10.69 0.43
C ARG A 119 2.43 -9.71 0.97
N TRP A 120 3.07 -8.94 0.11
CA TRP A 120 4.08 -7.97 0.54
C TRP A 120 3.48 -6.81 1.35
N SER A 121 2.39 -6.21 0.85
CA SER A 121 1.78 -5.05 1.49
C SER A 121 1.11 -5.40 2.81
N VAL A 122 0.35 -6.50 2.87
CA VAL A 122 -0.36 -6.97 4.06
C VAL A 122 0.62 -7.33 5.18
N ASN A 123 1.65 -8.13 4.90
CA ASN A 123 2.60 -8.52 5.96
C ASN A 123 3.45 -7.33 6.43
N LEU A 124 3.83 -6.40 5.53
CA LEU A 124 4.55 -5.20 5.94
C LEU A 124 3.67 -4.30 6.82
N PHE A 125 2.40 -4.14 6.44
CA PHE A 125 1.43 -3.40 7.22
C PHE A 125 1.19 -4.03 8.58
N ARG A 126 0.92 -5.35 8.66
CA ARG A 126 0.79 -6.10 9.91
C ARG A 126 2.01 -5.94 10.81
N LYS A 127 3.23 -6.05 10.25
CA LYS A 127 4.48 -5.90 11.00
C LYS A 127 4.64 -4.50 11.61
N CYS A 128 4.26 -3.45 10.90
CA CYS A 128 4.49 -2.07 11.34
C CYS A 128 3.30 -1.48 12.11
N PHE A 129 2.08 -1.87 11.77
CA PHE A 129 0.81 -1.37 12.30
C PHE A 129 -0.07 -2.52 12.87
N PRO A 130 0.43 -3.31 13.83
CA PRO A 130 -0.27 -4.52 14.29
C PRO A 130 -1.65 -4.22 14.89
N ARG A 131 -1.79 -3.09 15.62
CA ARG A 131 -3.08 -2.68 16.19
C ARG A 131 -4.09 -2.32 15.11
N GLN A 132 -3.70 -1.52 14.12
CA GLN A 132 -4.60 -1.16 13.01
C GLN A 132 -4.91 -2.36 12.13
N PHE A 133 -3.96 -3.27 11.94
CA PHE A 133 -4.20 -4.53 11.23
C PHE A 133 -5.24 -5.41 11.94
N ALA A 134 -5.20 -5.49 13.28
CA ALA A 134 -6.21 -6.24 14.06
C ALA A 134 -7.62 -5.63 13.97
N LEU A 135 -7.73 -4.34 13.61
CA LEU A 135 -9.00 -3.65 13.36
C LEU A 135 -9.43 -3.69 11.88
N CYS A 136 -8.63 -4.32 11.01
CA CYS A 136 -9.01 -4.48 9.62
C CYS A 136 -10.04 -5.60 9.47
N TRP A 137 -11.07 -5.36 8.67
CA TRP A 137 -11.84 -6.42 8.04
C TRP A 137 -11.46 -6.53 6.56
N ALA A 138 -11.79 -7.66 5.96
CA ALA A 138 -11.64 -7.83 4.52
C ALA A 138 -12.73 -7.00 3.81
N GLU A 139 -12.32 -6.06 2.96
CA GLU A 139 -13.22 -5.36 2.04
C GLU A 139 -12.72 -5.66 0.61
N GLY A 140 -13.34 -6.64 -0.05
CA GLY A 140 -12.79 -7.23 -1.27
C GLY A 140 -11.44 -7.92 -1.02
N ASN A 141 -10.42 -7.61 -1.84
CA ASN A 141 -9.10 -8.26 -1.78
C ASN A 141 -8.04 -7.46 -0.98
N VAL A 142 -8.45 -6.42 -0.25
CA VAL A 142 -7.55 -5.54 0.50
C VAL A 142 -8.02 -5.46 1.96
N CYS A 143 -7.08 -5.33 2.89
CA CYS A 143 -7.39 -4.99 4.28
C CYS A 143 -7.83 -3.53 4.37
N SER A 144 -9.11 -3.30 4.68
CA SER A 144 -9.64 -1.99 5.07
C SER A 144 -9.64 -1.91 6.60
N ALA A 145 -8.91 -0.95 7.18
CA ALA A 145 -9.01 -0.66 8.61
C ALA A 145 -10.25 0.21 8.88
N LEU A 146 -11.00 -0.12 9.93
CA LEU A 146 -11.89 0.83 10.58
C LEU A 146 -11.06 1.99 11.13
N TYR A 147 -11.05 3.11 10.42
CA TYR A 147 -11.19 4.40 11.07
C TYR A 147 -12.18 5.21 10.23
N PRO A 148 -13.28 5.70 10.84
CA PRO A 148 -13.96 6.86 10.29
C PRO A 148 -12.95 8.00 10.31
N LEU A 149 -12.84 8.72 9.19
CA LEU A 149 -12.46 10.12 9.26
C LEU A 149 -13.64 10.87 9.85
#